data_AF-A0A9E1LYZ1-F1
#
_entry.id   AF-A0A9E1LYZ1-F1
#
_cell.length_a   1.000
_cell.length_b   1.000
_cell.length_c   1.000
_cell.angle_alpha   90.00
_cell.angle_beta   90.00
_cell.angle_gamma   90.00
#
_symmetry.space_group_name_H-M   'P 1'
#
loop_
_entity.id
_entity.type
_entity.pdbx_description
1 polymer ?
#
loop_
_entity_poly.entity_id
_entity_poly.type
_entity_poly.pdbx_seq_one_letter_code
_entity_poly.pdbx_strand_id
1 'polypeptide(L)'
;MKSGRHFLQIPGPTNVPDRILRAMDRATIDHRGADFAELGLRVLDGLKDVFKTTGPVIIYPASGTGAWEAALVNTLSTGDRVLMCETGQFSTLWANLAARFGLDVEVLS
;
A
#
# COMPACT_ATOMS: atom_id res chain seq x y z
N MET A 1 -6.80 -32.67 -8.09
CA MET A 1 -7.32 -31.35 -7.68
C MET A 1 -7.82 -31.45 -6.25
N LYS A 2 -7.64 -30.40 -5.43
CA LYS A 2 -8.30 -30.34 -4.11
C LYS A 2 -9.81 -30.13 -4.32
N SER A 3 -10.64 -30.78 -3.51
CA SER A 3 -12.09 -30.61 -3.55
C SER A 3 -12.49 -29.30 -2.85
N GLY A 4 -13.47 -28.58 -3.40
CA GLY A 4 -14.03 -27.35 -2.82
C GLY A 4 -13.20 -26.07 -3.03
N ARG A 5 -13.75 -24.93 -2.54
CA ARG A 5 -13.08 -23.62 -2.57
C ARG A 5 -12.02 -23.56 -1.48
N HIS A 6 -10.86 -23.00 -1.79
CA HIS A 6 -9.84 -22.73 -0.77
C HIS A 6 -10.28 -21.59 0.15
N PHE A 7 -10.37 -21.88 1.45
CA PHE A 7 -10.59 -20.89 2.50
C PHE A 7 -9.23 -20.40 3.01
N LEU A 8 -8.90 -19.15 2.72
CA LEU A 8 -7.61 -18.56 3.07
C LEU A 8 -7.75 -17.86 4.45
N GLN A 9 -7.08 -18.40 5.47
CA GLN A 9 -7.20 -17.95 6.87
C GLN A 9 -5.89 -17.41 7.45
N ILE A 10 -5.01 -16.89 6.60
CA ILE A 10 -3.81 -16.16 7.02
C ILE A 10 -4.14 -14.65 7.12
N PRO A 11 -3.35 -13.84 7.87
CA PRO A 11 -3.62 -12.41 8.04
C PRO A 11 -3.28 -11.55 6.79
N GLY A 12 -3.41 -12.12 5.59
CA GLY A 12 -3.09 -11.47 4.32
C GLY A 12 -2.36 -12.41 3.35
N PRO A 13 -2.78 -12.49 2.07
CA PRO A 13 -3.99 -11.89 1.48
C PRO A 13 -5.29 -12.53 2.01
N THR A 14 -6.45 -12.01 1.57
CA THR A 14 -7.78 -12.54 1.91
C THR A 14 -8.49 -13.09 0.67
N ASN A 15 -9.58 -13.85 0.85
CA ASN A 15 -10.39 -14.30 -0.27
C ASN A 15 -11.04 -13.10 -0.99
N VAL A 16 -10.78 -12.97 -2.29
CA VAL A 16 -11.35 -11.90 -3.13
C VAL A 16 -12.83 -12.21 -3.47
N PRO A 17 -13.77 -11.26 -3.28
CA PRO A 17 -15.16 -11.43 -3.71
C PRO A 17 -15.28 -11.63 -5.21
N ASP A 18 -16.17 -12.53 -5.65
CA ASP A 18 -16.29 -12.93 -7.06
C ASP A 18 -16.56 -11.75 -8.01
N ARG A 19 -17.28 -10.71 -7.55
CA ARG A 19 -17.52 -9.48 -8.33
C ARG A 19 -16.22 -8.73 -8.68
N ILE A 20 -15.21 -8.79 -7.80
CA ILE A 20 -13.91 -8.15 -8.00
C ILE A 20 -13.06 -9.00 -8.95
N LEU A 21 -13.07 -10.32 -8.78
CA LEU A 21 -12.40 -11.23 -9.72
C LEU A 21 -12.89 -11.03 -11.16
N ARG A 22 -14.20 -10.92 -11.36
CA ARG A 22 -14.80 -10.63 -12.68
C ARG A 22 -14.43 -9.24 -13.21
N ALA A 23 -14.20 -8.25 -12.35
CA ALA A 23 -13.76 -6.93 -12.77
C ALA A 23 -12.29 -6.94 -13.22
N MET A 24 -11.44 -7.74 -12.55
CA MET A 24 -10.03 -7.93 -12.90
C MET A 24 -9.83 -8.73 -14.20
N ASP A 25 -10.81 -9.55 -14.59
CA ASP A 25 -10.82 -10.34 -15.84
C ASP A 25 -11.15 -9.50 -17.10
N ARG A 26 -11.39 -8.19 -16.95
CA ARG A 26 -11.67 -7.29 -18.08
C ARG A 26 -10.41 -7.02 -18.89
N ALA A 27 -10.58 -6.79 -20.19
CA ALA A 27 -9.49 -6.38 -21.07
C ALA A 27 -8.82 -5.10 -20.56
N THR A 28 -7.50 -5.02 -20.74
CA THR A 28 -6.71 -3.85 -20.38
C THR A 28 -7.18 -2.63 -21.17
N ILE A 29 -7.28 -1.48 -20.49
CA ILE A 29 -7.61 -0.19 -21.09
C ILE A 29 -6.35 0.65 -21.27
N ASP A 30 -6.40 1.65 -22.15
CA ASP A 30 -5.30 2.61 -22.31
C ASP A 30 -5.15 3.48 -21.04
N HIS A 31 -4.00 3.36 -20.38
CA HIS A 31 -3.63 4.16 -19.20
C HIS A 31 -3.57 5.69 -19.44
N ARG A 32 -3.50 6.14 -20.70
CA ARG A 32 -3.56 7.57 -21.06
C ARG A 32 -4.92 7.98 -21.63
N GLY A 33 -5.86 7.04 -21.73
CA GLY A 33 -7.20 7.26 -22.26
C GLY A 33 -8.17 7.86 -21.23
N ALA A 34 -9.28 8.41 -21.74
CA ALA A 34 -10.31 9.03 -20.92
C ALA A 34 -10.92 8.05 -19.89
N ASP A 35 -11.14 6.80 -20.28
CA ASP A 35 -11.71 5.77 -19.39
C ASP A 35 -10.84 5.50 -18.16
N PHE A 36 -9.50 5.48 -18.33
CA PHE A 36 -8.58 5.30 -17.22
C PHE A 36 -8.54 6.55 -16.32
N ALA A 37 -8.56 7.75 -16.91
CA ALA A 37 -8.60 8.99 -16.15
C ALA A 37 -9.86 9.08 -15.27
N GLU A 38 -11.04 8.75 -15.82
CA GLU A 38 -12.29 8.72 -15.06
C GLU A 38 -12.24 7.65 -13.94
N LEU A 39 -11.75 6.45 -14.25
CA LEU A 39 -11.58 5.40 -13.24
C LEU A 39 -10.63 5.84 -12.11
N GLY A 40 -9.46 6.36 -12.47
CA GLY A 40 -8.42 6.79 -11.52
C GLY A 40 -8.94 7.87 -10.57
N LEU A 41 -9.57 8.91 -11.11
CA LEU A 41 -10.13 10.01 -10.29
C LEU A 41 -11.21 9.51 -9.32
N ARG A 42 -12.12 8.64 -9.77
CA ARG A 42 -13.15 8.06 -8.89
C ARG A 42 -12.55 7.21 -7.78
N VAL A 43 -11.52 6.41 -8.07
CA VAL A 43 -10.87 5.57 -7.04
C VAL A 43 -10.11 6.44 -6.04
N LEU A 44 -9.36 7.46 -6.51
CA LEU A 44 -8.62 8.37 -5.63
C LEU A 44 -9.56 9.12 -4.69
N ASP A 45 -10.71 9.58 -5.17
CA ASP A 45 -11.69 10.27 -4.35
C ASP A 45 -12.37 9.32 -3.35
N GLY A 46 -12.82 8.14 -3.80
CA GLY A 46 -13.45 7.15 -2.91
C GLY A 46 -12.52 6.62 -1.82
N LEU A 47 -11.20 6.61 -2.03
CA LEU A 47 -10.24 6.22 -0.98
C LEU A 47 -10.18 7.24 0.17
N LYS A 48 -10.52 8.51 -0.06
CA LYS A 48 -10.57 9.52 1.01
C LYS A 48 -11.57 9.16 2.09
N ASP A 49 -12.70 8.56 1.71
CA ASP A 49 -13.72 8.09 2.66
C ASP A 49 -13.19 6.92 3.53
N VAL A 50 -12.40 6.03 2.94
CA VAL A 50 -11.76 4.91 3.66
C VAL A 50 -10.75 5.43 4.68
N PHE A 51 -9.90 6.38 4.28
CA PHE A 51 -8.91 7.00 5.15
C PHE A 51 -9.48 8.08 6.07
N LYS A 52 -10.75 8.48 5.88
CA LYS A 52 -11.41 9.59 6.58
C LYS A 52 -10.61 10.89 6.52
N THR A 53 -10.13 11.25 5.33
CA THR A 53 -9.28 12.42 5.12
C THR A 53 -9.85 13.37 4.07
N THR A 54 -9.56 14.67 4.19
CA THR A 54 -9.78 15.65 3.11
C THR A 54 -8.53 15.87 2.27
N GLY A 55 -7.39 15.28 2.66
CA GLY A 55 -6.11 15.41 1.98
C GLY A 55 -6.00 14.56 0.71
N PRO A 56 -4.94 14.78 -0.10
CA PRO A 56 -4.65 13.94 -1.25
C PRO A 56 -4.37 12.49 -0.83
N VAL A 57 -4.86 11.54 -1.62
CA VAL A 57 -4.52 10.12 -1.54
C VAL A 57 -3.78 9.74 -2.82
N ILE A 58 -2.79 8.86 -2.71
CA ILE A 58 -1.98 8.39 -3.85
C ILE A 58 -2.03 6.87 -3.89
N ILE A 59 -2.11 6.30 -5.09
CA ILE A 59 -2.05 4.85 -5.34
C ILE A 59 -0.73 4.52 -6.00
N TYR A 60 0.05 3.64 -5.38
CA TYR A 60 1.28 3.11 -5.96
C TYR A 60 1.04 1.72 -6.55
N PRO A 61 1.58 1.40 -7.74
CA PRO A 61 1.60 0.03 -8.28
C PRO A 61 2.64 -0.82 -7.52
N ALA A 62 2.44 -0.99 -6.21
CA ALA A 62 3.32 -1.68 -5.29
C ALA A 62 2.51 -2.35 -4.16
N SER A 63 3.19 -3.16 -3.34
CA SER A 63 2.61 -3.68 -2.09
C SER A 63 2.71 -2.65 -0.95
N GLY A 64 2.29 -3.03 0.26
CA GLY A 64 2.42 -2.18 1.45
C GLY A 64 3.85 -1.71 1.74
N THR A 65 4.86 -2.53 1.44
CA THR A 65 6.27 -2.14 1.60
C THR A 65 6.68 -1.01 0.67
N GLY A 66 6.09 -0.91 -0.53
CA GLY A 66 6.34 0.23 -1.42
C GLY A 66 5.73 1.53 -0.90
N ALA A 67 4.60 1.45 -0.19
CA ALA A 67 4.02 2.62 0.47
C ALA A 67 4.89 3.11 1.65
N TRP A 68 5.53 2.20 2.39
CA TRP A 68 6.52 2.54 3.42
C TRP A 68 7.72 3.29 2.83
N GLU A 69 8.27 2.79 1.73
CA GLU A 69 9.35 3.45 1.01
C GLU A 69 8.93 4.83 0.53
N ALA A 70 7.79 4.93 -0.16
CA ALA A 70 7.28 6.19 -0.69
C ALA A 70 7.11 7.25 0.41
N ALA A 71 6.60 6.88 1.58
CA ALA A 71 6.46 7.79 2.71
C ALA A 71 7.82 8.34 3.17
N LEU A 72 8.83 7.47 3.32
CA LEU A 72 10.17 7.86 3.76
C LEU A 72 10.88 8.75 2.73
N VAL A 73 11.02 8.29 1.50
CA VAL A 73 11.88 8.94 0.49
C VAL A 73 11.31 10.25 -0.05
N ASN A 74 10.01 10.50 0.10
CA ASN A 74 9.40 11.77 -0.32
C ASN A 74 9.35 12.81 0.81
N THR A 75 9.57 12.42 2.07
CA THR A 75 9.39 13.33 3.22
C THR A 75 10.64 13.54 4.07
N LEU A 76 11.66 12.70 3.90
CA LEU A 76 12.91 12.75 4.66
C LEU A 76 14.12 12.75 3.73
N SER A 77 15.23 13.29 4.23
CA SER A 77 16.55 13.28 3.58
C SER A 77 17.52 12.36 4.34
N THR A 78 18.53 11.84 3.67
CA THR A 78 19.62 11.09 4.31
C THR A 78 20.22 11.89 5.47
N GLY A 79 20.38 11.25 6.62
CA GLY A 79 20.85 11.86 7.86
C GLY A 79 19.74 12.44 8.76
N ASP A 80 18.50 12.57 8.28
CA ASP A 80 17.39 12.98 9.13
C ASP A 80 17.14 11.95 10.24
N ARG A 81 16.83 12.45 11.45
CA ARG A 81 16.50 11.61 12.60
C ARG A 81 15.02 11.27 12.61
N VAL A 82 14.70 9.99 12.79
CA VAL A 82 13.32 9.48 12.85
C VAL A 82 13.14 8.61 14.09
N LEU A 83 12.08 8.89 14.86
CA LEU A 83 11.66 8.05 15.98
C LEU A 83 10.64 7.02 15.47
N MET A 84 10.88 5.75 15.74
CA MET A 84 9.97 4.65 15.39
C MET A 84 9.66 3.80 16.63
N CYS A 85 8.44 3.29 16.74
CA CYS A 85 8.03 2.44 17.87
C CYS A 85 8.07 0.97 17.45
N GLU A 86 8.72 0.12 18.25
CA GLU A 86 8.74 -1.32 18.02
C GLU A 86 7.44 -1.94 18.54
N THR A 87 6.60 -2.42 17.63
CA THR A 87 5.33 -3.10 17.93
C THR A 87 5.28 -4.50 17.33
N GLY A 88 6.44 -5.07 16.98
CA GLY A 88 6.59 -6.38 16.34
C GLY A 88 7.10 -6.31 14.90
N GLN A 89 7.07 -7.45 14.20
CA GLN A 89 7.84 -7.68 12.98
C GLN A 89 7.71 -6.60 11.89
N PHE A 90 6.51 -6.08 11.64
CA PHE A 90 6.32 -5.07 10.59
C PHE A 90 7.00 -3.73 10.93
N SER A 91 6.96 -3.31 12.19
CA SER A 91 7.66 -2.10 12.64
C SER A 91 9.18 -2.25 12.54
N THR A 92 9.72 -3.42 12.90
CA THR A 92 11.14 -3.76 12.76
C THR A 92 11.58 -3.73 11.28
N LEU A 93 10.76 -4.28 10.37
CA LEU A 93 11.05 -4.25 8.94
C LEU A 93 11.04 -2.82 8.38
N TRP A 94 10.13 -1.97 8.83
CA TRP A 94 10.07 -0.57 8.38
C TRP A 94 11.24 0.25 8.92
N ALA A 95 11.64 0.05 10.19
CA ALA A 95 12.84 0.67 10.76
C ALA A 95 14.13 0.26 10.02
N ASN A 96 14.26 -1.01 9.69
CA ASN A 96 15.37 -1.50 8.87
C ASN A 96 15.40 -0.88 7.47
N LEU A 97 14.23 -0.65 6.86
CA LEU A 97 14.12 0.02 5.58
C LEU A 97 14.55 1.49 5.69
N ALA A 98 14.10 2.21 6.72
CA ALA A 98 14.51 3.59 7.00
C ALA A 98 16.04 3.73 7.16
N ALA A 99 16.67 2.83 7.93
CA ALA A 99 18.12 2.80 8.09
C ALA A 99 18.87 2.57 6.76
N ARG A 100 18.31 1.75 5.85
CA ARG A 100 18.90 1.52 4.51
C ARG A 100 18.85 2.76 3.60
N PHE A 101 17.92 3.68 3.85
CA PHE A 101 17.90 4.99 3.18
C PHE A 101 18.84 6.02 3.85
N GLY A 102 19.60 5.60 4.86
CA GLY A 102 20.57 6.43 5.56
C GLY A 102 19.94 7.40 6.55
N LEU A 103 18.74 7.08 7.06
CA LEU A 103 18.11 7.83 8.15
C LEU A 103 18.74 7.43 9.49
N ASP A 104 18.84 8.38 10.42
CA ASP A 104 19.24 8.14 11.80
C ASP A 104 18.02 7.64 12.60
N VAL A 105 17.89 6.32 12.71
CA VAL A 105 16.69 5.68 13.27
C VAL A 105 16.85 5.46 14.77
N GLU A 106 16.02 6.14 15.55
CA GLU A 106 15.83 5.87 16.97
C GLU A 106 14.62 4.96 17.16
N VAL A 107 14.80 3.83 17.84
CA VAL A 107 13.72 2.89 18.13
C VAL A 107 13.34 2.99 19.59
N LEU A 108 12.06 3.27 19.85
CA LEU A 108 11.43 3.12 21.15
C LEU A 108 10.90 1.68 21.29
N SER A 109 11.53 0.90 22.17
CA SER A 109 11.14 -0.47 22.51
C SER A 109 10.16 -0.54 23.68
#